data_AF-A0A7I7YHB4-F1
#
_entry.id   AF-A0A7I7YHB4-F1
#
_cell.length_a   1.000
_cell.length_b   1.000
_cell.length_c   1.000
_cell.angle_alpha   90.00
_cell.angle_beta   90.00
_cell.angle_gamma   90.00
#
_symmetry.space_group_name_H-M   'P 1'
#
loop_
_entity.id
_entity.type
_entity.pdbx_description
1 polymer ?
#
loop_
_entity_poly.entity_id
_entity_poly.type
_entity_poly.pdbx_seq_one_letter_code
_entity_poly.pdbx_strand_id
1 'polypeptide(L)'
;MRFFAGPTLLVIDELGYLPLPAEAASALFQVVSQRYLKTSIVITTNRGVGAWGEILGDTTVAAAMLDRLLHRSVVINLDGESYRLRDHHAAAETLRRTTTGTRQQLH
;
A
#
# COMPACT_ATOMS: atom_id res chain seq x y z
N MET A 1 21.71 2.50 3.98
CA MET A 1 21.50 1.66 2.78
C MET A 1 21.60 0.15 3.06
N ARG A 2 22.69 -0.35 3.67
CA ARG A 2 22.93 -1.81 3.87
C ARG A 2 21.80 -2.59 4.57
N PHE A 3 21.07 -1.94 5.49
CA PHE A 3 19.94 -2.53 6.20
C PHE A 3 18.79 -2.97 5.27
N PHE A 4 18.44 -2.18 4.25
CA PHE A 4 17.33 -2.50 3.35
C PHE A 4 17.71 -3.47 2.22
N ALA A 5 19.01 -3.69 1.97
CA ALA A 5 19.49 -4.64 0.98
C ALA A 5 19.77 -6.04 1.55
N GLY A 6 19.94 -6.16 2.87
CA GLY A 6 20.26 -7.43 3.55
C GLY A 6 19.14 -8.49 3.56
N PRO A 7 17.88 -8.13 3.88
CA PRO A 7 16.80 -9.10 3.95
C PRO A 7 16.51 -9.80 2.62
N THR A 8 16.17 -11.09 2.66
CA THR A 8 15.75 -11.86 1.48
C THR A 8 14.43 -11.35 0.90
N LEU A 9 13.54 -10.84 1.76
CA LEU A 9 12.30 -10.17 1.43
C LEU A 9 12.24 -8.80 2.12
N LEU A 10 11.97 -7.75 1.35
CA LEU A 10 11.67 -6.42 1.86
C LEU A 10 10.20 -6.09 1.54
N VAL A 11 9.45 -5.67 2.55
CA VAL A 11 8.08 -5.18 2.39
C VAL A 11 8.08 -3.66 2.53
N ILE A 12 7.52 -2.99 1.54
CA ILE A 12 7.34 -1.53 1.52
C ILE A 12 5.84 -1.29 1.50
N ASP A 13 5.31 -0.84 2.63
CA ASP A 13 3.88 -0.64 2.81
C ASP A 13 3.46 0.80 2.50
N GLU A 14 2.25 0.98 2.00
CA GLU A 14 1.57 2.27 1.75
C GLU A 14 2.36 3.27 0.88
N LEU A 15 3.06 2.77 -0.15
CA LEU A 15 3.82 3.64 -1.04
C LEU A 15 2.91 4.59 -1.81
N GLY A 16 3.22 5.89 -1.76
CA GLY A 16 2.53 6.91 -2.56
C GLY A 16 1.32 7.56 -1.90
N TYR A 17 1.10 7.34 -0.59
CA TYR A 17 0.10 8.08 0.17
C TYR A 17 0.43 9.59 0.24
N LEU A 18 1.72 9.92 0.41
CA LEU A 18 2.25 11.28 0.36
C LEU A 18 3.32 11.39 -0.75
N PRO A 19 3.47 12.56 -1.39
CA PRO A 19 4.61 12.83 -2.25
C PRO A 19 5.92 12.65 -1.48
N LEU A 20 6.88 11.98 -2.10
CA LEU A 20 8.19 11.76 -1.52
C LEU A 20 9.11 12.96 -1.79
N PRO A 21 9.83 13.46 -0.78
CA PRO A 21 10.94 14.37 -1.02
C PRO A 21 11.97 13.75 -1.97
N ALA A 22 12.68 14.57 -2.75
CA ALA A 22 13.62 14.11 -3.78
C ALA A 22 14.70 13.19 -3.22
N GLU A 23 15.18 13.44 -2.00
CA GLU A 23 16.17 12.60 -1.32
C GLU A 23 15.58 11.22 -0.97
N ALA A 24 14.32 11.18 -0.54
CA ALA A 24 13.62 9.94 -0.22
C ALA A 24 13.34 9.11 -1.48
N ALA A 25 12.91 9.76 -2.57
CA ALA A 25 12.75 9.13 -3.87
C ALA A 25 14.07 8.53 -4.39
N SER A 26 15.16 9.28 -4.27
CA SER A 26 16.51 8.83 -4.63
C SER A 26 16.95 7.63 -3.77
N ALA A 27 16.68 7.67 -2.47
CA ALA A 27 17.00 6.57 -1.56
C ALA A 27 16.20 5.31 -1.90
N LEU A 28 14.90 5.43 -2.19
CA LEU A 28 14.05 4.32 -2.61
C LEU A 28 14.54 3.71 -3.92
N PHE A 29 14.91 4.54 -4.90
CA PHE A 29 15.49 4.09 -6.16
C PHE A 29 16.78 3.27 -5.96
N GLN A 30 17.66 3.72 -5.07
CA GLN A 30 18.87 2.98 -4.73
C GLN A 30 18.58 1.62 -4.10
N VAL A 31 17.58 1.54 -3.19
CA VAL A 31 17.15 0.28 -2.59
C VAL A 31 16.61 -0.68 -3.66
N VAL A 32 15.71 -0.22 -4.52
CA VAL A 32 15.17 -1.02 -5.63
C VAL A 32 16.29 -1.50 -6.56
N SER A 33 17.19 -0.60 -6.94
CA SER A 33 18.31 -0.93 -7.82
C SER A 33 19.28 -1.95 -7.23
N GLN A 34 19.54 -1.88 -5.91
CA GLN A 34 20.41 -2.85 -5.24
C GLN A 34 19.78 -4.24 -5.14
N ARG A 35 18.46 -4.30 -4.98
CA ARG A 35 17.69 -5.54 -4.80
C ARG A 35 17.25 -6.19 -6.11
N TYR A 36 17.19 -5.42 -7.20
CA TYR A 36 16.82 -5.89 -8.53
C TYR A 36 17.61 -7.15 -8.93
N LEU A 37 16.87 -8.21 -9.28
CA LEU A 37 17.38 -9.55 -9.63
C LEU A 37 18.24 -10.25 -8.55
N LYS A 38 18.21 -9.77 -7.30
CA LYS A 38 18.98 -10.37 -6.19
C LYS A 38 18.09 -10.88 -5.06
N THR A 39 17.08 -10.10 -4.67
CA THR A 39 16.21 -10.38 -3.52
C THR A 39 14.80 -9.84 -3.78
N SER A 40 13.79 -10.39 -3.12
CA SER A 40 12.39 -10.03 -3.40
C SER A 40 11.94 -8.74 -2.73
N ILE A 41 10.99 -8.07 -3.36
CA ILE A 41 10.31 -6.88 -2.83
C ILE A 41 8.81 -7.11 -2.94
N VAL A 42 8.07 -6.77 -1.88
CA VAL A 42 6.62 -6.61 -1.91
C VAL A 42 6.32 -5.15 -1.65
N ILE A 43 5.50 -4.54 -2.50
CA ILE A 43 5.03 -3.16 -2.36
C ILE A 43 3.52 -3.18 -2.28
N THR A 44 2.96 -2.47 -1.30
CA THR A 44 1.54 -2.13 -1.28
C THR A 44 1.40 -0.65 -1.65
N THR A 45 0.36 -0.33 -2.42
CA THR A 45 0.06 1.04 -2.81
C THR A 45 -1.43 1.16 -3.12
N ASN A 46 -2.00 2.31 -2.79
CA ASN A 46 -3.36 2.70 -3.21
C ASN A 46 -3.33 3.55 -4.49
N ARG A 47 -2.17 3.69 -5.14
CA ARG A 47 -1.97 4.48 -6.36
C ARG A 47 -1.55 3.55 -7.50
N GLY A 48 -2.22 3.69 -8.64
CA GLY A 48 -1.81 2.97 -9.85
C GLY A 48 -0.39 3.36 -10.29
N VAL A 49 0.30 2.46 -10.98
CA VAL A 49 1.68 2.66 -11.46
C VAL A 49 1.86 3.95 -12.27
N GLY A 50 0.83 4.41 -13.00
CA GLY A 50 0.87 5.65 -13.76
C GLY A 50 1.03 6.93 -12.90
N ALA A 51 0.66 6.88 -11.63
CA ALA A 51 0.78 8.03 -10.71
C ALA A 51 2.17 8.15 -10.06
N TRP A 52 3.10 7.24 -10.34
CA TRP A 52 4.40 7.20 -9.66
C TRP A 52 5.33 8.36 -10.04
N GLY A 53 5.13 8.97 -11.21
CA GLY A 53 5.82 10.21 -11.56
C GLY A 53 5.51 11.35 -10.59
N GLU A 54 4.25 11.50 -10.19
CA GLU A 54 3.82 12.51 -9.21
C GLU A 54 4.33 12.17 -7.81
N ILE A 55 4.30 10.89 -7.43
CA ILE A 55 4.74 10.43 -6.10
C ILE A 55 6.23 10.68 -5.89
N LEU A 56 7.05 10.48 -6.92
CA LEU A 56 8.51 10.62 -6.83
C LEU A 56 9.02 12.01 -7.25
N GLY A 57 8.15 12.85 -7.81
CA GLY A 57 8.50 14.17 -8.33
C GLY A 57 9.33 14.16 -9.62
N ASP A 58 9.60 13.00 -10.20
CA ASP A 58 10.36 12.83 -11.44
C ASP A 58 9.86 11.60 -12.22
N THR A 59 9.30 11.85 -13.40
CA THR A 59 8.76 10.82 -14.29
C THR A 59 9.85 9.90 -14.86
N THR A 60 11.07 10.39 -15.03
CA THR A 60 12.21 9.60 -15.50
C THR A 60 12.67 8.62 -14.43
N VAL A 61 12.78 9.09 -13.18
CA VAL A 61 13.11 8.22 -12.03
C VAL A 61 12.00 7.20 -11.80
N ALA A 62 10.74 7.62 -11.91
CA ALA A 62 9.59 6.72 -11.82
C ALA A 62 9.63 5.61 -12.87
N ALA A 63 9.83 5.96 -14.14
CA ALA A 63 9.91 4.99 -15.23
C ALA A 63 11.07 4.01 -15.01
N ALA A 64 12.26 4.49 -14.63
CA ALA A 64 13.41 3.64 -14.36
C ALA A 64 13.21 2.71 -13.16
N MET A 65 12.49 3.15 -12.12
CA MET A 65 12.17 2.31 -10.97
C MET A 65 11.09 1.28 -11.33
N LEU A 66 10.04 1.68 -12.03
CA LEU A 66 8.97 0.81 -12.50
C LEU A 66 9.50 -0.26 -13.45
N ASP A 67 10.41 0.06 -14.36
CA ASP A 67 11.08 -0.90 -15.24
C ASP A 67 11.71 -2.06 -14.43
N ARG A 68 12.48 -1.73 -13.39
CA ARG A 68 13.12 -2.71 -12.51
C ARG A 68 12.13 -3.53 -11.70
N LEU A 69 11.10 -2.88 -11.16
CA LEU A 69 10.09 -3.56 -10.35
C LEU A 69 9.23 -4.49 -11.21
N LEU A 70 8.76 -4.02 -12.36
CA LEU A 70 7.78 -4.72 -13.18
C LEU A 70 8.40 -5.83 -14.03
N HIS A 71 9.70 -5.76 -14.35
CA HIS A 71 10.37 -6.77 -15.17
C HIS A 71 10.21 -8.21 -14.65
N ARG A 72 10.22 -8.42 -13.32
CA ARG A 72 9.98 -9.74 -12.72
C ARG A 72 9.04 -9.66 -11.52
N SER A 73 7.82 -9.16 -11.76
CA SER A 73 6.78 -9.03 -10.74
C SER A 73 5.51 -9.80 -11.08
N VAL A 74 4.68 -9.96 -10.06
CA VAL A 74 3.26 -10.26 -10.19
C VAL A 74 2.51 -9.04 -9.65
N VAL A 75 1.70 -8.41 -10.49
CA VAL A 75 0.85 -7.28 -10.09
C VAL A 75 -0.51 -7.81 -9.71
N ILE A 76 -0.92 -7.57 -8.46
CA ILE A 76 -2.22 -7.95 -7.93
C ILE A 76 -3.02 -6.67 -7.74
N ASN A 77 -4.04 -6.47 -8.57
CA ASN A 77 -5.01 -5.40 -8.37
C ASN A 77 -6.05 -5.87 -7.36
N LEU A 78 -6.22 -5.10 -6.29
CA LEU A 78 -7.18 -5.39 -5.23
C LEU A 78 -8.32 -4.38 -5.31
N ASP A 79 -9.51 -4.89 -5.56
CA ASP A 79 -10.76 -4.13 -5.58
C ASP A 79 -11.69 -4.62 -4.47
N GLY A 80 -12.64 -3.77 -4.09
CA GLY A 80 -13.68 -4.10 -3.12
C GLY A 80 -13.77 -3.10 -1.97
N GLU A 81 -14.78 -3.31 -1.13
CA GLU A 81 -15.04 -2.44 0.02
C GLU A 81 -14.00 -2.62 1.12
N SER A 82 -13.71 -1.52 1.82
CA SER A 82 -12.83 -1.52 2.99
C SER A 82 -13.32 -2.49 4.05
N TYR A 83 -12.49 -3.49 4.38
CA TYR A 83 -12.75 -4.41 5.49
C TYR A 83 -12.94 -3.66 6.81
N ARG A 84 -12.15 -2.61 7.07
CA ARG A 84 -12.26 -1.80 8.29
C ARG A 84 -13.65 -1.14 8.42
N LEU A 85 -14.20 -0.68 7.30
CA LEU A 85 -15.52 -0.03 7.28
C LEU A 85 -16.65 -1.06 7.46
N ARG A 86 -16.51 -2.23 6.84
CA ARG A 86 -17.46 -3.35 6.99
C ARG A 86 -17.59 -3.77 8.45
N ASP A 87 -16.46 -3.92 9.15
CA ASP A 87 -16.45 -4.28 10.57
C ASP A 87 -17.10 -3.19 11.44
N HIS A 88 -16.81 -1.92 11.15
CA HIS A 88 -17.42 -0.79 11.85
C HIS A 88 -18.94 -0.72 11.64
N HIS A 89 -19.41 -0.98 10.42
CA HIS A 89 -20.84 -1.04 10.11
C HIS A 89 -21.53 -2.21 10.84
N ALA A 90 -20.91 -3.38 10.88
CA ALA A 90 -21.44 -4.54 11.60
C ALA A 90 -21.54 -4.29 13.11
N ALA A 91 -20.52 -3.66 13.71
CA ALA A 91 -20.53 -3.26 15.11
C ALA A 91 -21.63 -2.22 15.39
N ALA A 92 -21.76 -1.19 14.54
CA ALA A 92 -22.79 -0.16 14.67
C ALA A 92 -24.22 -0.73 14.54
N GLU A 93 -24.43 -1.70 13.65
CA GLU A 93 -25.72 -2.37 13.50
C GLU A 93 -26.08 -3.21 14.73
N THR A 94 -25.11 -3.92 15.30
CA THR A 94 -25.29 -4.67 16.56
C THR A 94 -25.66 -3.74 17.72
N LEU A 95 -25.01 -2.58 17.80
CA LEU A 95 -25.34 -1.57 18.80
C LEU A 95 -26.75 -0.99 18.60
N ARG A 96 -27.17 -0.71 17.37
CA ARG A 96 -28.54 -0.24 17.08
C ARG A 96 -29.60 -1.28 17.45
N ARG A 97 -29.36 -2.57 17.15
CA ARG A 97 -30.29 -3.65 17.50
C ARG A 97 -30.46 -3.80 19.02
N THR A 98 -29.37 -3.65 19.78
CA THR A 98 -29.40 -3.72 21.26
C THR A 98 -30.09 -2.50 21.88
N THR A 99 -29.92 -1.30 21.33
CA THR A 99 -30.55 -0.08 21.87
C THR A 99 -32.01 0.11 21.47
N THR A 100 -32.44 -0.44 20.33
CA THR A 100 -33.82 -0.27 19.82
C THR A 100 -34.76 -1.41 20.24
N GLY A 101 -34.24 -2.48 20.85
CA GLY A 101 -34.97 -3.71 21.18
C GLY A 101 -35.13 -3.97 22.68
N THR A 102 -35.83 -3.11 23.43
CA THR A 102 -36.44 -3.50 24.73
C THR A 102 -37.66 -2.63 25.05
N ARG A 103 -38.73 -2.74 24.25
CA ARG A 103 -40.07 -2.38 24.70
C ARG A 103 -40.98 -3.60 24.55
N GLN A 104 -40.70 -4.63 25.35
CA GLN A 104 -41.64 -5.73 25.53
C GLN A 104 -42.82 -5.15 26.31
N GLN A 105 -43.96 -5.02 25.65
CA GLN A 105 -45.21 -4.58 26.28
C GLN A 105 -45.55 -5.57 27.40
N LEU A 106 -45.58 -5.07 28.63
CA LEU A 106 -46.13 -5.77 29.78
C LEU A 106 -47.67 -5.80 29.58
N HIS A 107 -48.18 -6.99 29.29
CA HIS A 107 -49.60 -7.33 29.43
C HIS A 107 -49.86 -7.80 30.86
#